data_AF-A0A3M8G276-F1
#
_entry.id   AF-A0A3M8G276-F1
#
_cell.length_a   1.000
_cell.length_b   1.000
_cell.length_c   1.000
_cell.angle_alpha   90.00
_cell.angle_beta   90.00
_cell.angle_gamma   90.00
#
_symmetry.space_group_name_H-M   'P 1'
#
loop_
_entity.id
_entity.type
_entity.pdbx_description
1 polymer ?
#
loop_
_entity_poly.entity_id
_entity_poly.type
_entity_poly.pdbx_seq_one_letter_code
_entity_poly.pdbx_strand_id
1 'polypeptide(L)'
;MGRVFENKKSKIFNMTHKKLFAISLGILGVVVILFSTGSSVLTYNLFGIPAGNLIIWIGFIAIQLAVFSFHKGFKASNSVVGKLIRNLMRILIGISILWFGIAYILSGNIGFNFSWEASGYLGSPKASILYWKIIYVLVVAPVVLMISYSLLLYFERLKDTK
;
A
#
# COMPACT_ATOMS: atom_id res chain seq x y z
N MET A 1 27.37 -4.69 -37.10
CA MET A 1 27.52 -5.12 -35.68
C MET A 1 26.63 -4.29 -34.73
N GLY A 2 25.35 -4.07 -35.08
CA GLY A 2 24.46 -3.12 -34.36
C GLY A 2 23.07 -3.63 -34.00
N ARG A 3 22.70 -4.86 -34.38
CA ARG A 3 21.34 -5.42 -34.14
C ARG A 3 21.19 -6.23 -32.85
N VAL A 4 22.28 -6.47 -32.10
CA VAL A 4 22.26 -7.32 -30.89
C VAL A 4 22.00 -6.53 -29.60
N PHE A 5 22.25 -5.21 -29.61
CA PHE A 5 22.10 -4.38 -28.40
C PHE A 5 20.69 -3.82 -28.17
N GLU A 6 19.84 -3.80 -29.20
CA GLU A 6 18.47 -3.27 -29.08
C GLU A 6 17.53 -4.23 -28.35
N ASN A 7 17.77 -5.55 -28.46
CA ASN A 7 16.88 -6.57 -27.94
C ASN A 7 17.03 -6.85 -26.42
N LYS A 8 18.00 -6.22 -25.75
CA LYS A 8 18.21 -6.36 -24.30
C LYS A 8 17.55 -5.26 -23.47
N LYS A 9 17.20 -4.11 -24.06
CA LYS A 9 16.56 -2.99 -23.35
C LYS A 9 15.05 -3.17 -23.14
N SER A 10 14.36 -4.02 -23.92
CA SER A 10 12.91 -4.24 -23.78
C SER A 10 12.53 -5.33 -22.77
N LYS A 11 13.52 -6.03 -22.20
CA LYS A 11 13.32 -7.04 -21.14
C LYS A 11 13.40 -6.43 -19.74
N ILE A 12 13.24 -5.11 -19.62
CA ILE A 12 13.13 -4.40 -18.35
C ILE A 12 11.74 -4.70 -17.79
N PHE A 13 11.65 -5.84 -17.11
CA PHE A 13 10.65 -6.20 -16.10
C PHE A 13 9.18 -5.96 -16.49
N ASN A 14 8.67 -6.68 -17.49
CA ASN A 14 7.22 -6.78 -17.71
C ASN A 14 6.60 -7.70 -16.63
N MET A 15 6.36 -7.16 -15.43
CA MET A 15 5.70 -7.91 -14.35
C MET A 15 4.21 -8.03 -14.66
N THR A 16 3.74 -9.26 -14.89
CA THR A 16 2.30 -9.52 -15.05
C THR A 16 1.56 -9.23 -13.73
N HIS A 17 0.32 -8.75 -13.80
CA HIS A 17 -0.55 -8.54 -12.63
C HIS A 17 -0.63 -9.76 -11.70
N LYS A 18 -0.63 -10.99 -12.25
CA LYS A 18 -0.65 -12.22 -11.44
C LYS A 18 0.58 -12.36 -10.54
N LYS A 19 1.78 -12.10 -11.10
CA LYS A 19 3.04 -12.15 -10.35
C LYS A 19 3.09 -11.06 -9.28
N LEU A 20 2.70 -9.83 -9.64
CA LEU A 20 2.66 -8.72 -8.70
C LEU A 20 1.69 -9.02 -7.54
N PHE A 21 0.49 -9.52 -7.86
CA PHE A 21 -0.48 -9.96 -6.86
C PHE A 21 0.09 -11.01 -5.91
N ALA A 22 0.72 -12.06 -6.43
CA ALA A 22 1.28 -13.13 -5.61
C ALA A 22 2.40 -12.64 -4.69
N ILE A 23 3.31 -11.79 -5.21
CA ILE A 23 4.39 -11.19 -4.41
C ILE A 23 3.81 -10.31 -3.31
N SER A 24 2.88 -9.41 -3.66
CA SER A 24 2.24 -8.53 -2.70
C SER A 24 1.49 -9.31 -1.61
N LEU A 25 0.80 -10.39 -1.96
CA LEU A 25 0.11 -11.25 -1.00
C LEU A 25 1.09 -11.99 -0.09
N GLY A 26 2.21 -12.49 -0.62
CA GLY A 26 3.26 -13.12 0.18
C GLY A 26 3.87 -12.16 1.20
N ILE A 27 4.18 -10.92 0.77
CA ILE A 27 4.66 -9.86 1.66
C ILE A 27 3.63 -9.56 2.76
N LEU A 28 2.35 -9.41 2.41
CA LEU A 28 1.29 -9.18 3.40
C LEU A 28 1.17 -10.32 4.40
N GLY A 29 1.25 -11.57 3.94
CA GLY A 29 1.24 -12.74 4.81
C GLY A 29 2.37 -12.69 5.84
N VAL A 30 3.59 -12.37 5.40
CA VAL A 30 4.74 -12.20 6.31
C VAL A 30 4.51 -11.06 7.31
N VAL A 31 4.04 -9.89 6.86
CA VAL A 31 3.75 -8.75 7.74
C VAL A 31 2.71 -9.14 8.78
N VAL A 32 1.58 -9.73 8.37
CA VAL A 32 0.52 -10.17 9.29
C VAL A 32 1.05 -11.16 10.31
N ILE A 33 1.80 -12.19 9.88
CA ILE A 33 2.38 -13.18 10.80
C ILE A 33 3.27 -12.51 11.83
N LEU A 34 4.21 -11.65 11.41
CA LEU A 34 5.15 -10.99 12.33
C LEU A 34 4.43 -10.15 13.38
N PHE A 35 3.42 -9.38 12.98
CA PHE A 35 2.62 -8.55 13.89
C PHE A 35 1.71 -9.38 14.79
N SER A 36 1.07 -10.43 14.28
CA SER A 36 0.21 -11.31 15.06
C SER A 36 0.99 -12.13 16.10
N THR A 37 2.23 -12.51 15.81
CA THR A 37 3.08 -13.24 16.76
C THR A 37 3.83 -12.32 17.73
N GLY A 38 3.74 -10.99 17.57
CA GLY A 38 4.54 -10.05 18.37
C GLY A 38 6.04 -10.29 18.22
N SER A 39 6.51 -10.59 17.01
CA SER A 39 7.89 -11.01 16.76
C SER A 39 8.91 -9.95 17.25
N SER A 40 9.97 -10.40 17.92
CA SER A 40 11.07 -9.54 18.39
C SER A 40 11.80 -8.79 17.27
N VAL A 41 11.68 -9.28 16.03
CA VAL A 41 12.20 -8.57 14.85
C VAL A 41 11.58 -7.19 14.71
N LEU A 42 10.33 -6.98 15.14
CA LEU A 42 9.62 -5.71 15.02
C LEU A 42 10.25 -4.59 15.86
N THR A 43 10.95 -4.94 16.94
CA THR A 43 11.58 -3.97 17.84
C THR A 43 13.06 -3.74 17.53
N TYR A 44 13.63 -4.45 16.55
CA TYR A 44 15.03 -4.29 16.18
C TYR A 44 15.26 -2.88 15.62
N ASN A 45 16.29 -2.18 16.12
CA ASN A 45 16.57 -0.81 15.71
C ASN A 45 17.46 -0.80 14.46
N LEU A 46 16.94 -0.24 13.37
CA LEU A 46 17.64 -0.06 12.10
C LEU A 46 17.82 1.45 11.85
N PHE A 47 19.04 1.95 12.03
CA PHE A 47 19.37 3.36 11.80
C PHE A 47 18.49 4.36 12.58
N GLY A 48 18.09 4.03 13.81
CA GLY A 48 17.20 4.86 14.64
C GLY A 48 15.71 4.62 14.40
N ILE A 49 15.35 3.69 13.50
CA ILE A 49 13.97 3.35 13.15
C ILE A 49 13.67 1.94 13.67
N PRO A 50 12.61 1.73 14.47
CA PRO A 50 12.13 0.39 14.76
C PRO A 50 11.78 -0.36 13.47
N ALA A 51 12.31 -1.57 13.28
CA ALA A 51 12.11 -2.36 12.07
C ALA A 51 10.61 -2.59 11.77
N GLY A 52 9.76 -2.66 12.80
CA GLY A 52 8.31 -2.71 12.68
C GLY A 52 7.72 -1.56 11.84
N ASN A 53 8.27 -0.34 11.93
CA ASN A 53 7.84 0.80 11.12
C ASN A 53 8.18 0.62 9.63
N LEU A 54 9.33 0.02 9.33
CA LEU A 54 9.71 -0.29 7.94
C LEU A 54 8.88 -1.45 7.39
N ILE A 55 8.63 -2.47 8.21
CA ILE A 55 7.83 -3.65 7.85
C ILE A 55 6.38 -3.25 7.59
N ILE A 56 5.77 -2.41 8.43
CA ILE A 56 4.39 -1.93 8.20
C ILE A 56 4.31 -1.02 6.96
N TRP A 57 5.33 -0.20 6.70
CA TRP A 57 5.38 0.62 5.50
C TRP A 57 5.37 -0.24 4.22
N ILE A 58 6.18 -1.30 4.20
CA ILE A 58 6.15 -2.30 3.13
C ILE A 58 4.77 -2.98 3.06
N GLY A 59 4.15 -3.27 4.20
CA GLY A 59 2.79 -3.80 4.30
C GLY A 59 1.74 -2.89 3.64
N PHE A 60 1.80 -1.58 3.88
CA PHE A 60 0.89 -0.61 3.26
C PHE A 60 1.02 -0.62 1.74
N ILE A 61 2.24 -0.63 1.22
CA ILE A 61 2.48 -0.70 -0.23
C ILE A 61 1.94 -2.03 -0.78
N ALA A 62 2.20 -3.14 -0.07
CA ALA A 62 1.79 -4.47 -0.49
C ALA A 62 0.27 -4.62 -0.57
N ILE A 63 -0.51 -4.12 0.39
CA ILE A 63 -1.99 -4.20 0.33
C ILE A 63 -2.56 -3.39 -0.84
N GLN A 64 -2.04 -2.19 -1.11
CA GLN A 64 -2.49 -1.42 -2.27
C GLN A 64 -2.20 -2.16 -3.58
N LEU A 65 -0.99 -2.70 -3.72
CA LEU A 65 -0.56 -3.39 -4.93
C LEU A 65 -1.26 -4.74 -5.13
N ALA A 66 -1.55 -5.46 -4.04
CA ALA A 66 -2.36 -6.68 -4.09
C ALA A 66 -3.75 -6.37 -4.64
N VAL A 67 -4.47 -5.44 -4.02
CA VAL A 67 -5.81 -5.04 -4.48
C VAL A 67 -5.81 -4.51 -5.91
N PHE A 68 -4.85 -3.64 -6.24
CA PHE A 68 -4.72 -3.10 -7.59
C PHE A 68 -4.47 -4.17 -8.64
N SER A 69 -3.64 -5.17 -8.32
CA SER A 69 -3.31 -6.26 -9.24
C SER A 69 -4.43 -7.28 -9.36
N PHE A 70 -5.19 -7.52 -8.29
CA PHE A 70 -6.35 -8.43 -8.29
C PHE A 70 -7.36 -8.05 -9.37
N HIS A 71 -7.71 -6.77 -9.48
CA HIS A 71 -8.60 -6.26 -10.54
C HIS A 71 -7.88 -5.80 -11.82
N LYS A 72 -6.62 -6.23 -12.05
CA LYS A 72 -5.82 -5.87 -13.23
C LYS A 72 -5.79 -4.34 -13.46
N GLY A 73 -5.66 -3.58 -12.38
CA GLY A 73 -5.65 -2.12 -12.39
C GLY A 73 -7.02 -1.46 -12.58
N PHE A 74 -8.11 -2.15 -12.21
CA PHE A 74 -9.48 -1.62 -12.26
C PHE A 74 -9.92 -1.17 -13.67
N LYS A 75 -9.44 -1.88 -14.70
CA LYS A 75 -9.64 -1.52 -16.12
C LYS A 75 -10.90 -2.08 -16.77
N ALA A 76 -11.60 -3.02 -16.13
CA ALA A 76 -12.72 -3.73 -16.73
C ALA A 76 -13.97 -2.84 -16.91
N SER A 77 -14.25 -1.96 -15.96
CA SER A 77 -15.34 -0.98 -16.06
C SER A 77 -14.86 0.33 -16.72
N ASN A 78 -15.68 0.85 -17.65
CA ASN A 78 -15.49 2.14 -18.30
C ASN A 78 -16.37 3.27 -17.73
N SER A 79 -17.22 2.96 -16.74
CA SER A 79 -18.12 3.93 -16.12
C SER A 79 -17.36 5.01 -15.33
N VAL A 80 -18.04 6.12 -15.04
CA VAL A 80 -17.49 7.22 -14.24
C VAL A 80 -17.06 6.73 -12.86
N VAL A 81 -17.87 5.87 -12.23
CA VAL A 81 -17.58 5.25 -10.92
C VAL A 81 -16.35 4.35 -11.01
N GLY A 82 -16.25 3.52 -12.06
CA GLY A 82 -15.08 2.65 -12.27
C GLY A 82 -13.77 3.44 -12.46
N LYS A 83 -13.83 4.58 -13.16
CA LYS A 83 -12.70 5.51 -13.32
C LYS A 83 -12.34 6.19 -12.00
N LEU A 84 -13.33 6.61 -11.21
CA LEU A 84 -13.12 7.21 -9.90
C LEU A 84 -12.40 6.23 -8.95
N ILE A 85 -12.89 4.99 -8.82
CA ILE A 85 -12.27 3.96 -7.98
C ILE A 85 -10.81 3.71 -8.39
N ARG A 86 -10.54 3.63 -9.70
CA ARG A 86 -9.19 3.46 -10.23
C ARG A 86 -8.25 4.61 -9.84
N ASN A 87 -8.74 5.84 -9.88
CA ASN A 87 -7.95 7.02 -9.48
C ASN A 87 -7.72 7.04 -7.97
N LEU A 88 -8.74 6.75 -7.15
CA LEU A 88 -8.60 6.63 -5.70
C LEU A 88 -7.55 5.58 -5.32
N MET A 89 -7.56 4.42 -5.97
CA MET A 89 -6.54 3.38 -5.75
C MET A 89 -5.13 3.84 -6.11
N ARG A 90 -4.95 4.61 -7.20
CA ARG A 90 -3.65 5.18 -7.55
C ARG A 90 -3.17 6.20 -6.52
N ILE A 91 -4.08 7.02 -6.00
CA ILE A 91 -3.78 7.97 -4.93
C ILE A 91 -3.36 7.23 -3.67
N LEU A 92 -4.08 6.16 -3.27
CA LEU A 92 -3.70 5.34 -2.11
C LEU A 92 -2.31 4.70 -2.28
N ILE A 93 -1.98 4.21 -3.48
CA ILE A 93 -0.62 3.72 -3.79
C ILE A 93 0.40 4.85 -3.57
N GLY A 94 0.16 6.03 -4.12
CA GLY A 94 1.03 7.20 -3.94
C GLY A 94 1.23 7.56 -2.47
N ILE A 95 0.15 7.63 -1.69
CA ILE A 95 0.20 7.92 -0.25
C ILE A 95 0.97 6.82 0.49
N SER A 96 0.77 5.55 0.15
CA SER A 96 1.48 4.43 0.81
C SER A 96 3.00 4.49 0.58
N ILE A 97 3.43 4.89 -0.61
CA ILE A 97 4.86 5.08 -0.92
C ILE A 97 5.41 6.27 -0.13
N LEU A 98 4.66 7.36 -0.06
CA LEU A 98 5.07 8.58 0.67
C LEU A 98 4.89 8.48 2.19
N TRP A 99 4.30 7.39 2.70
CA TRP A 99 3.92 7.26 4.10
C TRP A 99 5.06 7.54 5.07
N PHE A 100 6.28 7.08 4.76
CA PHE A 100 7.44 7.33 5.61
C PHE A 100 7.69 8.82 5.85
N GLY A 101 7.62 9.65 4.80
CA GLY A 101 7.77 11.10 4.91
C GLY A 101 6.60 11.75 5.66
N ILE A 102 5.37 11.29 5.42
CA ILE A 102 4.18 11.77 6.14
C ILE A 102 4.30 11.47 7.63
N ALA A 103 4.72 10.25 7.99
CA ALA A 103 4.94 9.82 9.37
C ALA A 103 6.01 10.67 10.06
N TYR A 104 7.11 10.97 9.36
CA TYR A 104 8.15 11.86 9.87
C TYR A 104 7.63 13.27 10.15
N ILE A 105 6.87 13.86 9.21
CA ILE A 105 6.30 15.21 9.38
C ILE A 105 5.34 15.26 10.57
N LEU A 106 4.53 14.22 10.78
CA LEU A 106 3.54 14.19 11.86
C LEU A 106 4.17 13.95 13.24
N SER A 107 5.14 13.03 13.33
CA SER A 107 5.77 12.66 14.59
C SER A 107 6.92 13.58 14.98
N GLY A 108 7.59 14.18 14.00
CA GLY A 108 8.81 14.98 14.14
C GLY A 108 10.03 14.21 14.64
N ASN A 109 10.01 12.88 14.55
CA ASN A 109 11.15 12.03 14.84
C ASN A 109 11.19 10.83 13.89
N ILE A 110 12.38 10.27 13.72
CA ILE A 110 12.64 9.14 12.81
C ILE A 110 11.99 7.83 13.30
N GLY A 111 11.76 7.70 14.61
CA GLY A 111 11.12 6.53 15.22
C GLY A 111 9.60 6.50 15.13
N PHE A 112 8.97 7.55 14.57
CA PHE A 112 7.51 7.72 14.49
C PHE A 112 6.77 7.54 15.81
N ASN A 113 7.43 7.91 16.91
CA ASN A 113 6.90 7.72 18.24
C ASN A 113 6.29 9.03 18.78
N PHE A 114 5.14 8.90 19.45
CA PHE A 114 4.42 9.99 20.11
C PHE A 114 4.46 9.88 21.64
N SER A 115 5.29 8.98 22.18
CA SER A 115 5.53 8.87 23.62
C SER A 115 6.45 9.98 24.12
N TRP A 116 6.25 10.41 25.36
CA TRP A 116 7.12 11.37 26.05
C TRP A 116 8.59 10.94 26.14
N GLU A 117 8.87 9.64 26.02
CA GLU A 117 10.22 9.05 25.97
C GLU A 117 10.91 9.19 24.59
N ALA A 118 10.25 9.75 23.58
CA ALA A 118 10.83 9.86 22.24
C ALA A 118 12.00 10.84 22.22
N SER A 119 13.14 10.41 21.67
CA SER A 119 14.27 11.29 21.43
C SER A 119 13.97 12.24 20.26
N GLY A 120 13.71 13.51 20.54
CA GLY A 120 13.49 14.56 19.52
C GLY A 120 12.21 15.35 19.71
N TYR A 121 11.75 16.01 18.63
CA TYR A 121 10.46 16.70 18.65
C TYR A 121 9.32 15.69 18.79
N LEU A 122 8.40 16.00 19.70
CA LEU A 122 7.20 15.24 19.93
C LEU A 122 6.04 15.85 19.16
N GLY A 123 5.49 15.12 18.20
CA GLY A 123 4.26 15.52 17.52
C GLY A 123 3.11 15.77 18.51
N SER A 124 2.24 16.73 18.17
CA SER A 124 1.08 17.05 19.02
C SER A 124 0.11 15.87 19.18
N PRO A 125 -0.74 15.82 20.22
CA PRO A 125 -1.79 14.81 20.35
C PRO A 125 -2.71 14.73 19.12
N LYS A 126 -3.01 15.88 18.49
CA LYS A 126 -3.78 15.95 17.25
C LYS A 126 -3.05 15.27 16.08
N ALA A 127 -1.73 15.41 16.00
CA ALA A 127 -0.91 14.74 14.99
C ALA A 127 -0.92 13.22 15.16
N SER A 128 -0.88 12.72 16.40
CA SER A 128 -1.00 11.27 16.69
C SER A 128 -2.36 10.70 16.24
N ILE A 129 -3.46 11.41 16.52
CA ILE A 129 -4.79 11.00 16.05
C ILE A 129 -4.84 10.95 14.52
N LEU A 130 -4.28 11.96 13.85
CA LEU A 130 -4.21 12.00 12.39
C LEU A 130 -3.35 10.86 11.82
N TYR A 131 -2.20 10.58 12.44
CA TYR A 131 -1.31 9.48 12.09
C TYR A 131 -2.07 8.14 12.08
N TRP A 132 -2.80 7.83 13.15
CA TRP A 132 -3.58 6.61 13.23
C TRP A 132 -4.73 6.57 12.21
N LYS A 133 -5.43 7.70 11.99
CA LYS A 133 -6.47 7.77 10.95
C LYS A 133 -5.93 7.46 9.56
N ILE A 134 -4.75 7.96 9.22
CA ILE A 134 -4.13 7.66 7.92
C ILE A 134 -3.79 6.17 7.82
N ILE A 135 -3.24 5.55 8.87
CA ILE A 135 -3.01 4.09 8.90
C ILE A 135 -4.30 3.33 8.65
N TYR A 136 -5.38 3.67 9.36
CA TYR A 136 -6.69 3.03 9.16
C TYR A 136 -7.18 3.17 7.72
N VAL A 137 -7.05 4.36 7.13
CA VAL A 137 -7.42 4.60 5.73
C VAL A 137 -6.57 3.74 4.79
N LEU A 138 -5.24 3.69 4.98
CA LEU A 138 -4.35 2.90 4.15
C LEU A 138 -4.64 1.39 4.21
N VAL A 139 -5.10 0.87 5.34
CA VAL A 139 -5.45 -0.55 5.46
C VAL A 139 -6.86 -0.85 4.95
N VAL A 140 -7.85 -0.05 5.36
CA VAL A 140 -9.28 -0.35 5.12
C VAL A 140 -9.75 0.10 3.74
N ALA A 141 -9.35 1.29 3.28
CA ALA A 141 -9.81 1.85 2.02
C ALA A 141 -9.58 0.95 0.78
N PRO A 142 -8.40 0.31 0.57
CA PRO A 142 -8.22 -0.56 -0.58
C PRO A 142 -9.20 -1.74 -0.59
N VAL A 143 -9.48 -2.34 0.57
CA VAL A 143 -10.42 -3.45 0.70
C VAL A 143 -11.84 -3.00 0.35
N VAL A 144 -12.26 -1.84 0.87
CA VAL A 144 -13.56 -1.25 0.56
C VAL A 144 -13.67 -0.97 -0.94
N LEU A 145 -12.67 -0.33 -1.54
CA LEU A 145 -12.67 -0.02 -2.98
C LEU A 145 -12.70 -1.28 -3.85
N MET A 146 -12.02 -2.35 -3.43
CA MET A 146 -12.08 -3.66 -4.11
C MET A 146 -13.50 -4.24 -4.10
N ILE A 147 -14.16 -4.22 -2.94
CA ILE A 147 -15.53 -4.73 -2.80
C ILE A 147 -16.50 -3.87 -3.62
N SER A 148 -16.43 -2.54 -3.50
CA SER A 148 -17.27 -1.61 -4.26
C SER A 148 -17.10 -1.81 -5.77
N TYR A 149 -15.88 -2.03 -6.25
CA TYR A 149 -15.64 -2.29 -7.67
C TYR A 149 -16.16 -3.65 -8.13
N SER A 150 -16.04 -4.68 -7.28
CA SER A 150 -16.59 -6.00 -7.57
C SER A 150 -18.12 -5.94 -7.72
N LEU A 151 -18.78 -5.19 -6.83
CA LEU A 151 -20.23 -4.94 -6.92
C LEU A 151 -20.59 -4.15 -8.18
N LEU A 152 -19.83 -3.10 -8.51
CA LEU A 152 -20.04 -2.33 -9.75
C LEU A 152 -19.99 -3.24 -10.99
N LEU A 153 -18.95 -4.07 -11.10
CA LEU A 153 -18.81 -5.00 -12.23
C LEU A 153 -19.94 -6.02 -12.30
N TYR A 154 -20.43 -6.48 -11.14
CA TYR A 154 -21.57 -7.38 -11.08
C TYR A 154 -22.82 -6.73 -11.68
N PHE A 155 -23.14 -5.50 -11.29
CA PHE A 155 -24.30 -4.77 -11.81
C PHE A 155 -24.15 -4.39 -13.29
N GLU A 156 -22.95 -3.99 -13.74
CA GLU A 156 -22.69 -3.69 -15.16
C GLU A 156 -22.97 -4.92 -16.03
N ARG A 157 -22.48 -6.11 -15.63
CA ARG A 157 -22.69 -7.36 -16.38
C ARG A 157 -24.15 -7.81 -16.42
N LEU A 158 -24.90 -7.58 -15.35
CA LEU A 158 -26.34 -7.88 -15.33
C LEU A 158 -27.12 -7.03 -16.33
N LYS A 159 -26.70 -5.77 -16.54
CA LYS A 159 -27.31 -4.89 -17.53
C LYS A 159 -27.02 -5.34 -18.96
N ASP A 160 -25.83 -5.85 -19.23
CA ASP A 160 -25.41 -6.29 -20.57
C ASP A 160 -26.04 -7.63 -21.01
N THR A 161 -26.65 -8.38 -20.08
CA THR A 161 -27.31 -9.67 -20.37
C THR A 161 -28.80 -9.53 -20.71
N LYS A 162 -29.37 -8.32 -20.60
CA LYS A 162 -30.76 -8.00 -20.97
C LYS A 162 -30.80 -7.24 -22.29
#